data_AF-A0A961RP61-F1
#
_entry.id   AF-A0A961RP61-F1
#
_cell.length_a   1.000
_cell.length_b   1.000
_cell.length_c   1.000
_cell.angle_alpha   90.00
_cell.angle_beta   90.00
_cell.angle_gamma   90.00
#
_symmetry.space_group_name_H-M   'P 1'
#
loop_
_entity.id
_entity.type
_entity.pdbx_description
1 polymer ?
#
loop_
_entity_poly.entity_id
_entity_poly.type
_entity_poly.pdbx_seq_one_letter_code
_entity_poly.pdbx_strand_id
1 'polypeptide(L)' 'MRSTFKAILISRDADKKQSVDVTELSEDDLMEGDVTVAVEATTVNYKDGLAITGKAPVVRHWPMVPGIDFAGTVSASSH' A
#
# COMPACT_ATOMS: atom_id res chain seq x y z
N MET A 1 -21.42 -2.63 7.17
CA MET A 1 -21.05 -2.24 5.79
C MET A 1 -19.54 -2.28 5.74
N ARG A 2 -18.93 -3.09 4.87
CA ARG A 2 -17.47 -3.07 4.71
C ARG A 2 -17.09 -1.75 4.04
N SER A 3 -16.26 -0.95 4.69
CA SER A 3 -15.58 0.20 4.09
C SER A 3 -14.53 -0.36 3.13
N THR A 4 -14.74 -0.16 1.83
CA THR A 4 -13.67 -0.35 0.85
C THR A 4 -12.99 0.98 0.56
N PHE A 5 -11.71 0.91 0.20
CA PHE A 5 -10.90 2.07 -0.18
C PHE A 5 -10.00 1.71 -1.36
N LYS A 6 -9.57 2.72 -2.11
CA LYS A 6 -8.66 2.53 -3.25
C LYS A 6 -7.21 2.52 -2.78
N ALA A 7 -6.42 1.61 -3.32
CA ALA A 7 -4.99 1.52 -3.09
C ALA A 7 -4.25 1.22 -4.39
N ILE A 8 -3.00 1.65 -4.47
CA ILE A 8 -2.06 1.13 -5.47
C ILE A 8 -1.54 -0.19 -4.91
N LEU A 9 -1.63 -1.26 -5.67
CA LEU A 9 -1.15 -2.58 -5.27
C LEU A 9 -0.08 -3.07 -6.23
N ILE A 10 1.11 -3.34 -5.69
CA ILE A 10 2.17 -4.00 -6.43
C ILE A 10 2.04 -5.51 -6.18
N SER A 11 1.85 -6.27 -7.25
CA SER A 11 1.71 -7.74 -7.22
C SER A 11 2.79 -8.41 -8.04
N ARG A 12 3.04 -9.69 -7.77
CA ARG A 12 3.99 -10.50 -8.53
C ARG A 12 3.37 -11.87 -8.81
N ASP A 13 3.40 -12.25 -10.08
CA ASP A 13 2.86 -13.54 -10.53
C ASP A 13 3.84 -14.71 -10.30
N ALA A 14 3.41 -15.91 -10.71
CA ALA A 14 4.22 -17.13 -10.62
C ALA A 14 5.53 -17.06 -11.44
N ASP A 15 5.54 -16.27 -12.52
CA ASP A 15 6.71 -16.05 -13.39
C ASP A 15 7.63 -14.94 -12.88
N LYS A 16 7.37 -14.43 -11.67
CA LYS A 16 8.09 -13.32 -11.01
C LYS A 16 7.95 -11.98 -11.74
N LYS A 17 6.95 -11.83 -12.62
CA LYS A 17 6.66 -10.56 -13.27
C LYS A 17 5.83 -9.69 -12.33
N GLN A 18 6.27 -8.45 -12.19
CA GLN A 18 5.61 -7.44 -11.38
C GLN A 18 4.46 -6.78 -12.16
N SER A 19 3.32 -6.55 -11.50
CA SER A 19 2.23 -5.69 -11.97
C SER A 19 1.91 -4.60 -10.92
N VAL A 20 1.33 -3.50 -11.37
CA VAL A 20 0.88 -2.40 -10.51
C VAL A 20 -0.49 -1.97 -10.96
N ASP A 21 -1.45 -2.03 -10.04
CA ASP A 21 -2.86 -1.77 -10.33
C ASP A 21 -3.47 -0.88 -9.25
N VAL A 22 -4.43 -0.05 -9.62
CA VAL A 22 -5.31 0.60 -8.64
C VAL A 22 -6.44 -0.38 -8.34
N THR A 23 -6.49 -0.86 -7.10
CA THR A 23 -7.48 -1.84 -6.63
C THR A 23 -8.32 -1.27 -5.50
N GLU A 24 -9.51 -1.84 -5.31
CA GLU A 24 -10.26 -1.66 -4.07
C GLU A 24 -9.81 -2.72 -3.06
N LEU A 25 -9.54 -2.28 -1.83
CA LEU A 25 -9.24 -3.10 -0.66
C LEU A 25 -10.28 -2.82 0.42
N SER A 26 -10.38 -3.70 1.39
CA SER A 26 -11.14 -3.54 2.62
C SER A 26 -10.22 -3.50 3.84
N GLU A 27 -10.76 -3.13 5.00
CA GLU A 27 -10.01 -3.17 6.26
C GLU A 27 -9.50 -4.59 6.59
N ASP A 28 -10.20 -5.64 6.15
CA ASP A 28 -9.79 -7.04 6.31
C ASP A 28 -8.52 -7.39 5.50
N ASP A 29 -8.18 -6.59 4.48
CA ASP A 29 -6.98 -6.77 3.64
C ASP A 29 -5.74 -6.07 4.22
N LEU A 30 -5.92 -5.22 5.24
CA LEU A 30 -4.82 -4.54 5.92
C LEU A 30 -4.03 -5.52 6.79
N MET A 31 -2.74 -5.24 6.96
CA MET A 31 -1.93 -5.89 7.99
C MET A 31 -2.43 -5.55 9.39
N GLU A 32 -2.15 -6.42 10.36
CA GLU A 32 -2.33 -6.09 11.77
C GLU A 32 -1.51 -4.85 12.15
N GLY A 33 -2.09 -3.98 12.98
CA GLY A 33 -1.45 -2.78 13.49
C GLY A 33 -2.28 -2.09 14.56
N ASP A 34 -1.65 -1.22 15.35
CA ASP A 34 -2.27 -0.64 16.54
C ASP A 34 -3.13 0.59 16.26
N VAL A 35 -2.87 1.25 15.11
CA VAL A 35 -3.49 2.52 14.69
C VAL A 35 -3.93 2.43 13.24
N THR A 36 -5.19 2.76 12.99
CA THR A 36 -5.74 2.92 11.64
C THR A 36 -5.79 4.41 11.32
N VAL A 37 -5.30 4.78 10.13
CA VAL A 37 -5.26 6.18 9.67
C VAL A 37 -6.04 6.30 8.36
N ALA A 38 -7.01 7.22 8.34
CA ALA A 38 -7.64 7.68 7.11
C ALA A 38 -6.68 8.64 6.39
N VAL A 39 -5.94 8.10 5.42
CA VAL A 39 -4.93 8.85 4.65
C VAL A 39 -5.60 9.88 3.74
N GLU A 40 -5.13 11.13 3.80
CA GLU A 40 -5.64 12.26 3.02
C GLU A 40 -4.65 12.72 1.94
N ALA A 41 -3.35 12.60 2.24
CA ALA A 41 -2.27 12.99 1.33
C ALA A 41 -1.06 12.08 1.48
N THR A 42 -0.31 11.96 0.39
CA THR A 42 1.00 11.29 0.33
C THR A 42 1.84 12.00 -0.75
N THR A 43 3.06 11.53 -0.98
CA THR A 43 3.99 12.04 -1.99
C THR A 43 4.56 10.89 -2.82
N VAL A 44 5.20 11.22 -3.94
CA VAL A 44 5.95 10.27 -4.76
C VAL A 44 7.43 10.60 -4.68
N ASN A 45 8.18 9.76 -3.99
CA ASN A 45 9.63 9.86 -3.90
C ASN A 45 10.31 8.99 -4.96
N TYR A 46 11.61 9.19 -5.14
CA TYR A 46 12.44 8.36 -6.03
C TYR A 46 12.35 6.85 -5.67
N LYS A 47 12.30 6.54 -4.36
CA LYS A 47 12.18 5.17 -3.87
C LYS A 47 10.84 4.52 -4.23
N ASP A 48 9.76 5.30 -4.28
CA ASP A 48 8.44 4.82 -4.69
C ASP A 48 8.46 4.49 -6.19
N GLY A 49 9.09 5.34 -7.00
CA GLY A 49 9.33 5.06 -8.42
C GLY A 49 10.13 3.78 -8.64
N LEU A 50 11.20 3.54 -7.86
CA LEU A 50 11.97 2.30 -7.92
C LEU A 50 11.13 1.06 -7.55
N ALA A 51 10.28 1.17 -6.53
CA ALA A 51 9.38 0.10 -6.12
C ALA A 51 8.32 -0.20 -7.20
N ILE A 52 7.61 0.82 -7.67
CA ILE A 52 6.52 0.73 -8.66
C ILE A 52 7.03 0.21 -10.01
N THR A 53 8.22 0.62 -10.44
CA THR A 53 8.78 0.19 -11.73
C THR A 53 9.57 -1.12 -11.65
N GLY A 54 9.80 -1.66 -10.45
CA GLY A 54 10.59 -2.87 -10.25
C GLY A 54 12.08 -2.71 -10.60
N LYS A 55 12.58 -1.47 -10.72
CA LYS A 55 13.96 -1.18 -11.15
C LYS A 55 15.01 -1.42 -10.06
N ALA A 56 14.60 -1.60 -8.81
CA ALA A 56 15.48 -1.95 -7.69
C ALA A 56 14.75 -2.86 -6.69
N PRO A 57 15.46 -3.66 -5.89
CA PRO A 57 14.87 -4.61 -4.93
C PRO A 57 14.32 -3.92 -3.67
N VAL A 58 13.40 -2.97 -3.85
CA VAL A 58 12.72 -2.24 -2.77
C VAL A 58 11.61 -3.10 -2.15
N VAL A 59 10.79 -3.74 -2.99
CA VAL A 59 9.69 -4.61 -2.56
C VAL A 59 10.24 -5.98 -2.15
N ARG A 60 9.99 -6.38 -0.90
CA ARG A 60 10.45 -7.66 -0.34
C ARG A 60 9.31 -8.65 -0.05
N HIS A 61 8.10 -8.15 0.12
CA HIS A 61 6.88 -8.93 0.38
C HIS A 61 5.84 -8.63 -0.69
N TRP A 62 5.02 -9.62 -1.02
CA TRP A 62 4.05 -9.55 -2.10
C TRP A 62 2.71 -10.14 -1.63
N PRO A 63 1.57 -9.51 -1.95
CA PRO A 63 1.44 -8.18 -2.57
C PRO A 63 1.86 -7.04 -1.60
N MET A 64 2.06 -5.84 -2.12
CA MET A 64 2.46 -4.66 -1.31
C MET A 64 1.75 -3.39 -1.77
N VAL A 65 1.19 -2.63 -0.83
CA VAL A 65 0.78 -1.23 -1.05
C VAL A 65 2.03 -0.35 -0.89
N PRO A 66 2.49 0.36 -1.94
CA PRO A 66 3.66 1.22 -1.87
C PRO A 66 3.29 2.59 -1.30
N GLY A 67 4.31 3.36 -0.94
CA GLY A 67 4.17 4.68 -0.32
C GLY A 67 4.84 4.69 1.04
N ILE A 68 5.92 5.46 1.13
CA ILE A 68 6.72 5.55 2.37
C ILE A 68 6.34 6.72 3.28
N ASP A 69 5.56 7.66 2.76
CA ASP A 69 5.07 8.83 3.49
C ASP A 69 3.54 8.86 3.42
N PHE A 70 2.88 9.37 4.45
CA PHE A 70 1.47 9.73 4.40
C PHE A 70 1.17 10.82 5.43
N ALA A 71 0.08 11.55 5.22
CA ALA A 71 -0.56 12.42 6.19
C ALA A 71 -2.07 12.15 6.17
N GLY A 72 -2.68 12.14 7.35
CA GLY A 72 -4.10 11.84 7.50
C GLY A 72 -4.55 11.87 8.95
N THR A 73 -5.79 11.48 9.16
CA THR A 73 -6.45 11.52 10.46
C THR A 73 -6.56 10.12 11.06
N VAL A 74 -6.25 9.96 12.34
CA VAL A 74 -6.44 8.69 13.06
C VAL A 74 -7.93 8.34 13.08
N SER A 75 -8.30 7.19 12.55
CA SER A 75 -9.68 6.68 12.54
C SER A 75 -9.94 5.69 13.68
N ALA A 76 -8.93 4.94 14.11
CA ALA A 76 -8.99 4.03 15.25
C ALA A 76 -7.62 3.88 15.91
N SER A 77 -7.61 3.67 17.22
CA SER A 77 -6.42 3.36 18.04
C SER A 77 -6.80 2.35 19.11
N SER A 78 -5.92 1.38 19.37
CA SER A 78 -6.06 0.40 20.46
C SER A 78 -5.29 0.76 21.75
N HIS A 79 -4.72 1.97 21.79
CA HIS A 79 -4.03 2.58 22.93
C HIS A 79 -4.68 3.90 23.35
#